data_AF-Q8TYI2-F1
#
_entry.id   AF-Q8TYI2-F1
#
_cell.length_a   1.000
_cell.length_b   1.000
_cell.length_c   1.000
_cell.angle_alpha   90.00
_cell.angle_beta   90.00
_cell.angle_gamma   90.00
#
_symmetry.space_group_name_H-M   'P 1'
#
loop_
_entity.id
_entity.type
_entity.pdbx_description
1 polymer ?
#
loop_
_entity_poly.entity_id
_entity_poly.type
_entity_poly.pdbx_seq_one_letter_code
_entity_poly.pdbx_strand_id
1 'polypeptide(L)'
;MKRSPVAELFPEAFLSELTPKEGEVVANPARQEEPVLEFEEGLRKSFEAMRECLPKDGRLTVMFTHRELRAWDTLVRALRDAGFRVNAAWPVHTEAQWSLYQRDKAAARYTLILACDPWEGDGEV
;
A
#
# COMPACT_ATOMS: atom_id res chain seq x y z
N MET A 1 -15.80 -15.63 25.98
CA MET A 1 -14.86 -14.98 25.03
C MET A 1 -15.59 -13.81 24.41
N LYS A 2 -15.21 -12.56 24.71
CA LYS A 2 -15.86 -11.38 24.11
C LYS A 2 -15.54 -11.38 22.61
N ARG A 3 -16.55 -11.47 21.75
CA ARG A 3 -16.39 -11.28 20.31
C ARG A 3 -16.05 -9.79 20.08
N SER A 4 -15.11 -9.52 19.18
CA SER A 4 -14.81 -8.15 18.77
C SER A 4 -16.09 -7.49 18.25
N PRO A 5 -16.37 -6.19 18.53
CA PRO A 5 -17.48 -5.48 17.92
C PRO A 5 -17.47 -5.56 16.38
N VAL A 6 -16.27 -5.67 15.78
CA VAL A 6 -16.11 -5.90 14.34
C VAL A 6 -16.63 -7.27 13.90
N ALA A 7 -16.47 -8.30 14.74
CA ALA A 7 -16.98 -9.65 14.47
C ALA A 7 -18.51 -9.76 14.63
N GLU A 8 -19.14 -8.81 15.31
CA GLU A 8 -20.61 -8.70 15.33
C GLU A 8 -21.13 -8.08 14.03
N LEU A 9 -20.40 -7.13 13.45
CA LEU A 9 -20.77 -6.46 12.19
C LEU A 9 -20.42 -7.28 10.94
N PHE A 10 -19.32 -8.04 10.97
CA PHE A 10 -18.80 -8.84 9.85
C PHE A 10 -18.51 -10.28 10.30
N PRO A 11 -19.53 -11.06 10.70
CA PRO A 11 -19.33 -12.42 11.20
C PRO A 11 -18.66 -13.34 10.18
N GLU A 12 -18.90 -13.12 8.89
CA GLU A 12 -18.32 -13.87 7.77
C GLU A 12 -16.79 -13.73 7.69
N ALA A 13 -16.22 -12.60 8.13
CA ALA A 13 -14.78 -12.36 8.11
C ALA A 13 -14.01 -13.16 9.18
N PHE A 14 -14.71 -13.80 10.13
CA PHE A 14 -14.12 -14.57 11.24
C PHE A 14 -14.47 -16.07 11.18
N LEU A 15 -14.87 -16.56 10.01
CA LEU A 15 -15.24 -17.97 9.82
C LEU A 15 -14.02 -18.90 9.70
N SER A 16 -12.89 -18.39 9.22
CA SER A 16 -11.66 -19.15 9.09
C SER A 16 -10.82 -19.09 10.37
N GLU A 17 -10.12 -20.18 10.68
CA GLU A 17 -9.20 -20.23 11.82
C GLU A 17 -7.98 -19.31 11.63
N LEU A 18 -7.55 -19.14 10.38
CA LEU A 18 -6.44 -18.27 9.98
C LEU A 18 -6.92 -17.17 9.06
N THR A 19 -6.22 -16.02 9.08
CA THR A 19 -6.46 -14.93 8.14
C THR A 19 -6.27 -15.42 6.70
N PRO A 20 -7.23 -15.17 5.79
CA PRO A 20 -7.07 -15.47 4.38
C PRO A 20 -5.76 -14.88 3.84
N LYS A 21 -4.97 -15.72 3.20
CA LYS A 21 -3.69 -15.33 2.58
C LYS A 21 -3.82 -15.08 1.08
N GLU A 22 -4.93 -15.51 0.51
CA GLU A 22 -5.34 -15.24 -0.86
C GLU A 22 -5.81 -13.79 -0.94
N GLY A 23 -5.24 -13.02 -1.87
CA GLY A 23 -5.54 -11.59 -2.04
C GLY A 23 -4.66 -10.62 -1.25
N GLU A 24 -3.71 -11.10 -0.44
CA GLU A 24 -2.66 -10.24 0.13
C GLU A 24 -1.77 -9.69 -1.00
N VAL A 25 -1.60 -8.37 -1.05
CA VAL A 25 -0.66 -7.73 -1.97
C VAL A 25 0.73 -7.71 -1.32
N VAL A 26 1.46 -8.81 -1.46
CA VAL A 26 2.82 -8.99 -0.93
C VAL A 26 3.72 -9.65 -1.96
N ALA A 27 5.02 -9.33 -1.92
CA ALA A 27 6.05 -10.05 -2.67
C ALA A 27 6.64 -11.16 -1.80
N ASN A 28 6.23 -12.40 -2.02
CA ASN A 28 6.64 -13.59 -1.27
C ASN A 28 7.19 -14.71 -2.19
N PRO A 29 8.52 -14.88 -2.28
CA PRO A 29 9.14 -15.90 -3.14
C PRO A 29 8.87 -17.34 -2.71
N ALA A 30 8.37 -17.58 -1.50
CA ALA A 30 7.99 -18.92 -1.06
C ALA A 30 6.59 -19.34 -1.56
N ARG A 31 5.80 -18.39 -2.06
CA ARG A 31 4.39 -18.61 -2.44
C ARG A 31 4.10 -18.24 -3.90
N GLN A 32 4.99 -17.51 -4.56
CA GLN A 32 4.75 -16.87 -5.84
C GLN A 32 5.89 -17.17 -6.81
N GLU A 33 5.55 -17.42 -8.07
CA GLU A 33 6.55 -17.64 -9.14
C GLU A 33 7.22 -16.32 -9.54
N GLU A 34 6.44 -15.24 -9.60
CA GLU A 34 6.91 -13.89 -9.98
C GLU A 34 6.52 -12.86 -8.91
N PRO A 35 7.13 -12.89 -7.71
CA PRO A 35 6.63 -12.16 -6.53
C PRO A 35 6.57 -10.65 -6.70
N VAL A 36 7.52 -10.10 -7.47
CA VAL A 36 7.58 -8.65 -7.74
C VAL A 36 6.44 -8.26 -8.66
N LEU A 37 6.27 -8.95 -9.79
CA LEU A 37 5.22 -8.65 -10.76
C LEU A 37 3.82 -8.79 -10.15
N GLU A 38 3.58 -9.86 -9.38
CA GLU A 38 2.32 -10.06 -8.67
C GLU A 38 2.05 -8.94 -7.65
N PHE A 39 3.09 -8.47 -6.95
CA PHE A 39 2.97 -7.34 -6.05
C PHE A 39 2.65 -6.02 -6.78
N GLU A 40 3.32 -5.74 -7.91
CA GLU A 40 3.02 -4.54 -8.72
C GLU A 40 1.58 -4.58 -9.25
N GLU A 41 1.15 -5.73 -9.75
CA GLU A 41 -0.20 -5.92 -10.27
C GLU A 41 -1.26 -5.77 -9.17
N GLY A 42 -1.00 -6.34 -8.00
CA GLY A 42 -1.88 -6.20 -6.83
C GLY A 42 -2.00 -4.75 -6.36
N LEU A 43 -0.90 -3.99 -6.34
CA LEU A 43 -0.93 -2.56 -6.03
C LEU A 43 -1.74 -1.78 -7.07
N ARG A 44 -1.50 -2.01 -8.37
CA ARG A 44 -2.24 -1.36 -9.45
C ARG A 44 -3.74 -1.59 -9.31
N LYS A 45 -4.18 -2.86 -9.18
CA LYS A 45 -5.60 -3.21 -8.99
C LYS A 45 -6.21 -2.56 -7.75
N SER A 46 -5.45 -2.49 -6.66
CA SER A 46 -5.89 -1.82 -5.44
C SER A 46 -6.12 -0.33 -5.65
N PHE A 47 -5.21 0.35 -6.35
CA PHE A 47 -5.37 1.77 -6.67
C PHE A 47 -6.49 2.02 -7.68
N GLU A 48 -6.69 1.15 -8.69
CA GLU A 48 -7.82 1.23 -9.61
C GLU A 48 -9.16 1.17 -8.87
N ALA A 49 -9.32 0.22 -7.93
CA ALA A 49 -10.52 0.13 -7.10
C ALA A 49 -10.72 1.40 -6.23
N MET A 50 -9.63 1.97 -5.70
CA MET A 50 -9.68 3.25 -4.97
C MET A 50 -10.09 4.41 -5.90
N ARG A 51 -9.65 4.41 -7.16
CA ARG A 51 -9.98 5.42 -8.17
C ARG A 51 -11.47 5.41 -8.52
N GLU A 52 -12.05 4.23 -8.65
CA GLU A 52 -13.48 4.02 -8.92
C GLU A 52 -14.36 4.48 -7.75
N CYS A 53 -13.89 4.27 -6.53
CA CYS A 53 -14.59 4.67 -5.30
C CYS A 53 -14.41 6.16 -4.96
N LEU A 54 -13.52 6.87 -5.66
CA LEU A 54 -13.20 8.26 -5.36
C LEU A 54 -14.31 9.21 -5.85
N PRO A 55 -14.79 10.16 -5.03
CA PRO A 55 -15.71 11.20 -5.50
C PRO A 55 -15.02 12.11 -6.53
N LYS A 56 -15.81 12.86 -7.29
CA LYS A 56 -15.34 13.71 -8.41
C LYS A 56 -14.15 14.63 -8.03
N ASP A 57 -14.19 15.23 -6.84
CA ASP A 57 -13.15 16.12 -6.32
C ASP A 57 -12.29 15.46 -5.23
N GLY A 58 -12.35 14.13 -5.13
CA GLY A 58 -11.60 13.35 -4.16
C GLY A 58 -10.11 13.27 -4.50
N ARG A 59 -9.30 13.06 -3.46
CA ARG A 59 -7.85 12.87 -3.56
C ARG A 59 -7.43 11.60 -2.85
N LEU A 60 -6.40 10.95 -3.36
CA LEU A 60 -5.80 9.78 -2.72
C LEU A 60 -4.58 10.24 -1.90
N THR A 61 -4.52 9.83 -0.63
CA THR A 61 -3.31 9.97 0.19
C THR A 61 -2.75 8.59 0.49
N VAL A 62 -1.49 8.35 0.16
CA VAL A 62 -0.83 7.05 0.38
C VAL A 62 0.28 7.22 1.40
N MET A 63 0.22 6.46 2.48
CA MET A 63 1.36 6.26 3.39
C MET A 63 2.04 4.95 3.00
N PHE A 64 3.33 5.02 2.65
CA PHE A 64 4.10 3.84 2.28
C PHE A 64 5.44 3.82 3.01
N THR A 65 5.82 2.64 3.50
CA THR A 65 7.02 2.45 4.31
C THR A 65 7.80 1.28 3.76
N HIS A 66 8.99 1.54 3.22
CA HIS A 66 9.82 0.50 2.64
C HIS A 66 11.31 0.77 2.85
N ARG A 67 12.10 -0.31 2.95
CA ARG A 67 13.56 -0.24 3.21
C ARG A 67 14.37 0.00 1.94
N GLU A 68 13.87 -0.53 0.83
CA GLU A 68 14.54 -0.50 -0.47
C GLU A 68 13.96 0.57 -1.37
N LEU A 69 14.85 1.27 -2.09
CA LEU A 69 14.44 2.32 -3.02
C LEU A 69 13.62 1.78 -4.20
N ARG A 70 13.83 0.52 -4.60
CA ARG A 70 13.15 -0.09 -5.75
C ARG A 70 11.64 -0.21 -5.57
N ALA A 71 11.16 -0.44 -4.34
CA ALA A 71 9.73 -0.49 -4.07
C ALA A 71 9.01 0.85 -4.32
N TRP A 72 9.73 1.98 -4.32
CA TRP A 72 9.15 3.27 -4.70
C TRP A 72 8.87 3.35 -6.20
N ASP A 73 9.72 2.76 -7.05
CA ASP A 73 9.49 2.70 -8.49
C ASP A 73 8.21 1.90 -8.78
N THR A 74 8.08 0.73 -8.15
CA THR A 74 6.86 -0.09 -8.19
C THR A 74 5.62 0.71 -7.73
N LEU A 75 5.71 1.41 -6.59
CA LEU A 75 4.59 2.20 -6.06
C LEU A 75 4.17 3.31 -7.03
N VAL A 76 5.12 4.09 -7.54
CA VAL A 76 4.85 5.23 -8.42
C VAL A 76 4.30 4.74 -9.76
N ARG A 77 4.81 3.64 -10.31
CA ARG A 77 4.27 3.00 -11.52
C ARG A 77 2.84 2.54 -11.31
N ALA A 78 2.58 1.81 -10.22
CA ALA A 78 1.24 1.33 -9.90
C ALA A 78 0.23 2.48 -9.74
N LEU A 79 0.62 3.58 -9.09
CA LEU A 79 -0.21 4.78 -8.98
C LEU A 79 -0.49 5.42 -10.34
N ARG A 80 0.54 5.59 -11.17
CA ARG A 80 0.40 6.15 -12.52
C ARG A 80 -0.53 5.30 -13.38
N ASP A 81 -0.31 4.00 -13.41
CA ASP A 81 -1.07 3.07 -14.25
C ASP A 81 -2.53 2.97 -13.79
N ALA A 82 -2.80 3.18 -12.50
CA ALA A 82 -4.15 3.31 -11.94
C ALA A 82 -4.80 4.70 -12.15
N GLY A 83 -4.17 5.61 -12.89
CA GLY A 83 -4.71 6.93 -13.20
C GLY A 83 -4.56 7.96 -12.07
N PHE A 84 -3.45 7.88 -11.33
CA PHE A 84 -3.08 8.91 -10.35
C PHE A 84 -1.78 9.62 -10.72
N ARG A 85 -1.70 10.90 -10.40
CA ARG A 85 -0.48 11.70 -10.45
C ARG A 85 -0.07 12.07 -9.02
N VAL A 86 1.19 11.79 -8.66
CA VAL A 86 1.77 12.22 -7.39
C VAL A 86 2.07 13.72 -7.48
N ASN A 87 1.44 14.52 -6.62
CA ASN A 87 1.60 15.98 -6.60
C ASN A 87 2.55 16.46 -5.51
N ALA A 88 2.65 15.72 -4.42
CA ALA A 88 3.55 16.04 -3.32
C ALA A 88 3.93 14.77 -2.55
N ALA A 89 5.12 14.79 -1.96
CA ALA A 89 5.64 13.72 -1.12
C ALA A 89 6.28 14.33 0.14
N TRP A 90 5.90 13.84 1.30
CA TRP A 90 6.48 14.23 2.58
C TRP A 90 7.18 13.03 3.23
N PRO A 91 8.51 13.06 3.40
CA PRO A 91 9.21 12.05 4.16
C PRO A 91 8.97 12.24 5.65
N VAL A 92 8.55 11.17 6.31
CA VAL A 92 8.35 11.06 7.75
C VAL A 92 9.38 10.09 8.31
N HIS A 93 10.10 10.54 9.33
CA HIS A 93 10.98 9.69 10.11
C HIS A 93 10.14 9.02 11.19
N THR A 94 9.82 7.74 11.03
CA THR A 94 8.82 7.05 11.87
C THR A 94 9.43 6.23 13.03
N GLU A 95 10.67 6.47 13.41
CA GLU A 95 11.31 5.75 14.53
C GLU A 95 11.85 6.68 15.63
N ALA A 96 11.59 6.30 16.88
CA ALA A 96 12.10 6.98 18.06
C ALA A 96 13.62 6.74 18.18
N GLN A 97 14.39 7.83 18.07
CA GLN A 97 15.86 7.84 18.13
C GLN A 97 16.47 7.33 19.46
N TRP A 98 15.67 6.99 20.47
CA TRP A 98 16.11 6.77 21.85
C TRP A 98 16.08 5.30 22.32
N SER A 99 15.66 4.34 21.49
CA SER A 99 15.71 2.93 21.89
C SER A 99 17.08 2.31 21.58
N LEU A 100 17.93 2.21 22.60
CA LEU A 100 19.25 1.54 22.55
C LEU A 100 19.16 0.07 22.11
N TYR A 101 17.98 -0.55 22.15
CA TYR A 101 17.75 -1.95 21.74
C TYR A 101 17.41 -2.13 20.25
N GLN A 102 17.10 -1.03 19.54
CA GLN A 102 16.72 -1.05 18.11
C GLN A 102 17.89 -0.68 17.18
N ARG A 103 19.07 -0.37 17.74
CA ARG A 103 20.33 -0.18 17.01
C ARG A 103 20.84 -1.52 16.47
N ASP A 104 20.23 -2.01 15.40
CA ASP A 104 20.78 -2.94 14.39
C ASP A 104 19.67 -3.68 13.61
N LYS A 105 18.41 -3.55 14.02
CA LYS A 105 17.28 -4.21 13.34
C LYS A 105 16.60 -3.32 12.29
N ALA A 106 17.42 -2.68 11.46
CA ALA A 106 17.11 -2.27 10.08
C ALA A 106 15.68 -1.78 9.82
N ALA A 107 15.05 -0.98 10.69
CA ALA A 107 13.67 -0.59 10.49
C ALA A 107 13.61 0.65 9.54
N ALA A 108 12.50 0.77 8.81
CA ALA A 108 12.45 1.42 7.50
C ALA A 108 12.99 2.86 7.54
N ARG A 109 14.04 3.14 6.75
CA ARG A 109 14.77 4.42 6.85
C ARG A 109 13.88 5.65 6.64
N TYR A 110 12.81 5.55 5.84
CA TYR A 110 11.85 6.63 5.60
C TYR A 110 10.46 6.08 5.29
N THR A 111 9.44 6.68 5.88
CA THR A 111 8.05 6.57 5.42
C THR A 111 7.77 7.76 4.51
N LEU A 112 7.07 7.57 3.38
CA LEU A 112 6.55 8.68 2.58
C LEU A 112 5.04 8.76 2.75
N ILE A 113 4.56 10.00 2.88
CA ILE A 113 3.15 10.35 2.67
C ILE A 113 3.06 11.02 1.30
N LEU A 114 2.28 10.45 0.40
CA LEU A 114 2.08 10.94 -0.95
C LEU A 114 0.67 11.52 -1.08
N ALA A 115 0.56 12.74 -1.61
CA ALA A 115 -0.71 13.28 -2.07
C ALA A 115 -0.82 13.05 -3.58
N CYS A 116 -1.90 12.40 -3.99
CA CYS A 116 -2.15 11.99 -5.36
C CYS A 116 -3.50 12.51 -5.82
N ASP A 117 -3.52 13.14 -6.99
CA ASP A 117 -4.77 13.56 -7.64
C ASP A 117 -5.09 12.59 -8.78
N PRO A 118 -6.38 12.39 -9.09
CA PRO A 118 -6.81 11.78 -10.33
C PRO A 118 -6.12 12.38 -11.56
N TRP A 119 -5.70 11.53 -12.49
CA TRP A 119 -5.07 11.92 -13.73
C TRP A 119 -5.63 11.09 -14.89
N GLU A 120 -6.06 11.77 -15.96
CA GLU A 120 -6.64 11.12 -17.15
C GLU A 120 -5.62 10.83 -18.25
N GLY A 121 -4.32 10.97 -17.96
CA GLY A 121 -3.30 10.98 -19.00
C GLY A 121 -3.23 12.35 -19.67
N ASP A 122 -2.07 12.72 -20.21
CA ASP A 122 -2.05 13.74 -21.25
C ASP A 122 -2.59 13.01 -22.50
N GLY A 123 -3.82 13.32 -22.92
CA GLY A 123 -4.37 12.77 -24.16
C GLY A 123 -3.36 12.96 -25.29
N GLU A 124 -3.15 11.91 -26.09
CA GLU A 124 -2.21 11.93 -27.22
C GLU A 124 -2.31 13.26 -28.00
N VAL A 125 -1.19 13.96 -28.10
CA VAL A 125 -0.93 15.03 -29.08
C VAL A 125 -0.23 14.44 -30.29
#